data_AF-A0A084ZTS4-F1
#
_entry.id   AF-A0A084ZTS4-F1
#
_cell.length_a   1.000
_cell.length_b   1.000
_cell.length_c   1.000
_cell.angle_alpha   90.00
_cell.angle_beta   90.00
_cell.angle_gamma   90.00
#
_symmetry.space_group_name_H-M   'P 1'
#
loop_
_entity.id
_entity.type
_entity.pdbx_description
1 polymer ?
#
loop_
_entity_poly.entity_id
_entity_poly.type
_entity_poly.pdbx_seq_one_letter_code
_entity_poly.pdbx_strand_id
1 'polypeptide(L)'
;YKGSGFNELRFEDAAGNEQLYLHAQKNMDTEVLNNRTTEVKVDHTETIGNNQQITVGLGQTVTVGKENAGGHDQTVTVAHDQRLTVRNDRTLTVSNDHLTRTGNDESLYVARDRKVTVEGKQEHSTTGDHLSQVKGNLSLTVKGDLAQKVSGALGFSAQGDIVLSGSSRITLQSGSSFIVIHPGGVDISGPLINLNSGGSPGTAVQPLLPAILKIVEEENEEASQEQEGDAEGNGDTGNNDDQGQQDEPETSEAESQFMFS
;
A
#
# COMPACT_ATOMS: atom_id res chain seq x y z
N TYR A 1 -34.56 -48.41 -3.29
CA TYR A 1 -33.84 -47.22 -2.81
C TYR A 1 -33.63 -47.34 -1.30
N LYS A 2 -32.43 -47.66 -0.83
CA LYS A 2 -32.12 -47.68 0.62
C LYS A 2 -30.64 -47.33 0.85
N GLY A 3 -30.28 -46.08 0.59
CA GLY A 3 -29.12 -45.48 1.26
C GLY A 3 -29.53 -45.08 2.68
N SER A 4 -28.59 -45.08 3.62
CA SER A 4 -28.79 -44.50 4.95
C SER A 4 -28.89 -42.97 4.83
N GLY A 5 -30.06 -42.40 5.11
CA GLY A 5 -30.32 -40.95 5.14
C GLY A 5 -31.72 -40.58 4.66
N PHE A 6 -32.06 -39.29 4.66
CA PHE A 6 -33.37 -38.80 4.25
C PHE A 6 -33.27 -37.36 3.70
N ASN A 7 -34.25 -36.96 2.89
CA ASN A 7 -34.53 -35.56 2.58
C ASN A 7 -35.84 -35.20 3.30
N GLU A 8 -35.97 -33.98 3.79
CA GLU A 8 -37.16 -33.54 4.53
C GLU A 8 -37.54 -32.11 4.18
N LEU A 9 -38.84 -31.87 4.03
CA LEU A 9 -39.47 -30.56 4.06
C LEU A 9 -40.59 -30.63 5.10
N ARG A 10 -40.50 -29.84 6.16
CA ARG A 10 -41.45 -29.85 7.28
C ARG A 10 -41.99 -28.45 7.55
N PHE A 11 -43.30 -28.38 7.77
CA PHE A 11 -44.04 -27.20 8.20
C PHE A 11 -44.67 -27.50 9.57
N GLU A 12 -44.29 -26.75 10.59
CA GLU A 12 -44.88 -26.76 11.93
C GLU A 12 -45.56 -25.41 12.18
N ASP A 13 -46.80 -25.44 12.65
CA ASP A 13 -47.66 -24.26 12.89
C ASP A 13 -48.31 -24.31 14.29
N ALA A 14 -47.82 -25.19 15.18
CA ALA A 14 -48.19 -25.19 16.58
C ALA A 14 -47.71 -23.89 17.24
N ALA A 15 -48.64 -23.19 17.90
CA ALA A 15 -48.39 -21.91 18.56
C ALA A 15 -47.10 -21.92 19.41
N GLY A 16 -46.15 -21.06 19.05
CA GLY A 16 -44.86 -20.88 19.72
C GLY A 16 -43.76 -21.89 19.34
N ASN A 17 -44.03 -22.81 18.41
CA ASN A 17 -43.06 -23.78 17.88
C ASN A 17 -43.03 -23.77 16.35
N GLU A 18 -43.51 -22.69 15.72
CA GLU A 18 -43.64 -22.58 14.28
C GLU A 18 -42.28 -22.72 13.59
N GLN A 19 -42.19 -23.60 12.60
CA GLN A 19 -40.94 -23.85 11.89
C GLN A 19 -41.17 -24.33 10.46
N LEU A 20 -40.39 -23.76 9.54
CA LEU A 20 -40.10 -24.36 8.26
C LEU A 20 -38.71 -25.00 8.30
N TYR A 21 -38.61 -26.30 8.03
CA TYR A 21 -37.35 -27.03 7.96
C TYR A 21 -37.17 -27.66 6.58
N LEU A 22 -35.99 -27.50 5.99
CA LEU A 22 -35.62 -28.09 4.72
C LEU A 22 -34.25 -28.77 4.89
N HIS A 23 -34.16 -30.04 4.49
CA HIS A 23 -32.95 -30.84 4.56
C HIS A 23 -32.71 -31.55 3.23
N ALA A 24 -31.51 -31.36 2.68
CA ALA A 24 -31.01 -32.12 1.55
C ALA A 24 -29.80 -32.95 1.99
N GLN A 25 -29.82 -34.26 1.72
CA GLN A 25 -28.78 -35.18 2.14
C GLN A 25 -27.44 -34.99 1.40
N LYS A 26 -27.47 -34.42 0.18
CA LYS A 26 -26.28 -34.31 -0.68
C LYS A 26 -26.18 -32.94 -1.34
N ASN A 27 -27.02 -32.70 -2.36
CA ASN A 27 -27.03 -31.44 -3.12
C ASN A 27 -28.38 -30.76 -2.91
N MET A 28 -28.36 -29.43 -2.85
CA MET A 28 -29.54 -28.58 -2.97
C MET A 28 -29.21 -27.48 -3.97
N ASP A 29 -29.95 -27.46 -5.07
CA ASP A 29 -29.87 -26.39 -6.07
C ASP A 29 -31.07 -25.46 -5.89
N THR A 30 -30.85 -24.16 -6.00
CA THR A 30 -31.93 -23.15 -5.95
C THR A 30 -31.72 -22.17 -7.09
N GLU A 31 -32.63 -22.20 -8.06
CA GLU A 31 -32.64 -21.28 -9.20
C GLU A 31 -33.86 -20.37 -9.11
N VAL A 32 -33.65 -19.06 -9.29
CA VAL A 32 -34.72 -18.06 -9.29
C VAL A 32 -34.57 -17.19 -10.53
N LEU A 33 -35.46 -17.37 -11.52
CA LEU A 33 -35.38 -16.73 -12.84
C LEU A 33 -35.70 -15.24 -12.86
N ASN A 34 -36.31 -14.72 -11.79
CA ASN A 34 -36.70 -13.32 -11.69
C ASN A 34 -36.07 -12.70 -10.43
N ASN A 35 -36.84 -12.58 -9.35
CA ASN A 35 -36.39 -11.92 -8.13
C ASN A 35 -36.49 -12.87 -6.93
N ARG A 36 -35.45 -12.90 -6.10
CA ARG A 36 -35.47 -13.46 -4.76
C ARG A 36 -35.29 -12.33 -3.75
N THR A 37 -36.15 -12.28 -2.75
CA THR A 37 -36.01 -11.39 -1.59
C THR A 37 -35.90 -12.25 -0.34
N THR A 38 -35.01 -11.88 0.58
CA THR A 38 -34.88 -12.53 1.88
C THR A 38 -34.86 -11.46 2.95
N GLU A 39 -35.81 -11.56 3.89
CA GLU A 39 -35.93 -10.66 5.04
C GLU A 39 -35.93 -11.53 6.30
N VAL A 40 -34.99 -11.26 7.21
CA VAL A 40 -34.87 -11.93 8.50
C VAL A 40 -35.02 -10.87 9.59
N LYS A 41 -36.03 -11.00 10.44
CA LYS A 41 -36.43 -9.95 11.40
C LYS A 41 -35.61 -9.91 12.68
N VAL A 42 -34.97 -11.02 13.03
CA VAL A 42 -34.21 -11.16 14.27
C VAL A 42 -32.76 -11.49 13.91
N ASP A 43 -32.43 -12.77 13.76
CA ASP A 43 -31.05 -13.23 13.54
C ASP A 43 -30.92 -14.10 12.30
N HIS A 44 -29.84 -13.89 11.54
CA HIS A 44 -29.39 -14.78 10.47
C HIS A 44 -28.01 -15.33 10.81
N THR A 45 -27.88 -16.65 10.78
CA THR A 45 -26.60 -17.36 10.96
C THR A 45 -26.38 -18.26 9.76
N GLU A 46 -25.21 -18.11 9.13
CA GLU A 46 -24.75 -18.96 8.04
C GLU A 46 -23.40 -19.58 8.40
N THR A 47 -23.26 -20.89 8.21
CA THR A 47 -22.00 -21.62 8.46
C THR A 47 -21.65 -22.42 7.22
N ILE A 48 -20.49 -22.12 6.63
CA ILE A 48 -19.94 -22.84 5.49
C ILE A 48 -18.76 -23.67 5.97
N GLY A 49 -18.86 -25.00 5.86
CA GLY A 49 -17.83 -25.91 6.36
C GLY A 49 -16.57 -26.02 5.50
N ASN A 50 -16.61 -25.49 4.26
CA ASN A 50 -15.49 -25.49 3.33
C ASN A 50 -15.39 -24.12 2.64
N ASN A 51 -15.72 -24.02 1.36
CA ASN A 51 -15.55 -22.80 0.57
C ASN A 51 -16.88 -22.09 0.32
N GLN A 52 -16.85 -20.75 0.39
CA GLN A 52 -17.92 -19.87 -0.08
C GLN A 52 -17.38 -19.04 -1.25
N GLN A 53 -18.09 -19.05 -2.38
CA GLN A 53 -17.82 -18.18 -3.52
C GLN A 53 -19.04 -17.28 -3.73
N ILE A 54 -18.80 -15.97 -3.77
CA ILE A 54 -19.84 -14.96 -4.04
C ILE A 54 -19.41 -14.18 -5.28
N THR A 55 -20.26 -14.19 -6.30
CA THR A 55 -20.08 -13.41 -7.52
C THR A 55 -21.24 -12.43 -7.64
N VAL A 56 -20.94 -11.13 -7.74
CA VAL A 56 -21.93 -10.07 -7.94
C VAL A 56 -21.61 -9.36 -9.26
N GLY A 57 -22.51 -9.49 -10.25
CA GLY A 57 -22.23 -9.04 -11.62
C GLY A 57 -22.31 -7.53 -11.85
N LEU A 58 -23.10 -6.81 -11.06
CA LEU A 58 -23.32 -5.36 -11.24
C LEU A 58 -22.84 -4.55 -10.04
N GLY A 59 -23.45 -4.74 -8.87
CA GLY A 59 -23.13 -3.93 -7.70
C GLY A 59 -23.54 -4.60 -6.39
N GLN A 60 -22.73 -4.38 -5.37
CA GLN A 60 -22.98 -4.82 -4.01
C GLN A 60 -23.03 -3.59 -3.10
N THR A 61 -24.03 -3.53 -2.22
CA THR A 61 -24.07 -2.54 -1.13
C THR A 61 -24.23 -3.28 0.17
N VAL A 62 -23.30 -3.05 1.09
CA VAL A 62 -23.35 -3.59 2.45
C VAL A 62 -23.57 -2.41 3.39
N THR A 63 -24.60 -2.49 4.21
CA THR A 63 -24.90 -1.50 5.24
C THR A 63 -25.06 -2.24 6.57
N VAL A 64 -24.24 -1.89 7.55
CA VAL A 64 -24.28 -2.46 8.90
C VAL A 64 -24.70 -1.35 9.85
N GLY A 65 -25.87 -1.51 10.48
CA GLY A 65 -26.53 -0.46 11.26
C GLY A 65 -27.18 0.61 10.38
N LYS A 66 -28.36 1.11 10.79
CA LYS A 66 -29.08 2.22 10.10
C LYS A 66 -29.20 3.48 10.96
N GLU A 67 -28.91 3.37 12.25
CA GLU A 67 -29.00 4.46 13.23
C GLU A 67 -27.75 4.48 14.11
N ASN A 68 -27.40 5.65 14.64
CA ASN A 68 -26.32 5.80 15.63
C ASN A 68 -26.79 5.27 17.00
N ALA A 69 -27.00 3.96 17.08
CA ALA A 69 -27.25 3.22 18.31
C ALA A 69 -26.07 2.27 18.58
N GLY A 70 -25.75 2.04 19.86
CA GLY A 70 -24.69 1.08 20.22
C GLY A 70 -25.06 -0.35 19.79
N GLY A 71 -24.05 -1.15 19.43
CA GLY A 71 -24.23 -2.58 19.07
C GLY A 71 -24.28 -2.89 17.56
N HIS A 72 -23.98 -1.94 16.70
CA HIS A 72 -23.83 -2.16 15.25
C HIS A 72 -22.34 -2.17 14.88
N ASP A 73 -21.69 -3.32 15.03
CA ASP A 73 -20.28 -3.52 14.68
C ASP A 73 -20.11 -4.42 13.45
N GLN A 74 -19.00 -4.21 12.73
CA GLN A 74 -18.52 -5.14 11.72
C GLN A 74 -17.13 -5.58 12.12
N THR A 75 -16.97 -6.88 12.38
CA THR A 75 -15.68 -7.51 12.63
C THR A 75 -15.32 -8.41 11.46
N VAL A 76 -14.14 -8.23 10.90
CA VAL A 76 -13.58 -9.10 9.85
C VAL A 76 -12.28 -9.69 10.38
N THR A 77 -12.21 -11.01 10.49
CA THR A 77 -11.00 -11.74 10.90
C THR A 77 -10.50 -12.57 9.73
N VAL A 78 -9.24 -12.37 9.34
CA VAL A 78 -8.57 -13.15 8.29
C VAL A 78 -7.38 -13.85 8.93
N ALA A 79 -7.36 -15.19 8.90
CA ALA A 79 -6.36 -15.98 9.61
C ALA A 79 -5.01 -16.10 8.89
N HIS A 80 -5.01 -15.94 7.57
CA HIS A 80 -3.81 -16.04 6.73
C HIS A 80 -3.60 -14.72 5.98
N ASP A 81 -4.08 -14.62 4.73
CA ASP A 81 -3.84 -13.46 3.88
C ASP A 81 -5.14 -12.80 3.42
N GLN A 82 -5.11 -11.47 3.30
CA GLN A 82 -6.14 -10.67 2.63
C GLN A 82 -5.52 -9.95 1.43
N ARG A 83 -6.05 -10.21 0.23
CA ARG A 83 -5.74 -9.44 -0.98
C ARG A 83 -6.95 -8.61 -1.39
N LEU A 84 -6.75 -7.31 -1.58
CA LEU A 84 -7.78 -6.39 -2.08
C LEU A 84 -7.27 -5.68 -3.32
N THR A 85 -7.90 -5.96 -4.46
CA THR A 85 -7.63 -5.27 -5.72
C THR A 85 -8.79 -4.34 -6.03
N VAL A 86 -8.50 -3.05 -6.21
CA VAL A 86 -9.47 -2.05 -6.67
C VAL A 86 -8.96 -1.50 -8.00
N ARG A 87 -9.69 -1.76 -9.10
CA ARG A 87 -9.23 -1.40 -10.45
C ARG A 87 -9.38 0.09 -10.77
N ASN A 88 -10.38 0.74 -10.18
CA ASN A 88 -10.66 2.16 -10.33
C ASN A 88 -10.28 2.88 -9.02
N ASP A 89 -11.22 3.51 -8.34
CA ASP A 89 -10.95 4.36 -7.19
C ASP A 89 -11.35 3.69 -5.88
N ARG A 90 -10.56 3.95 -4.83
CA ARG A 90 -10.90 3.65 -3.45
C ARG A 90 -11.03 4.95 -2.66
N THR A 91 -12.23 5.20 -2.13
CA THR A 91 -12.48 6.29 -1.17
C THR A 91 -12.75 5.69 0.21
N LEU A 92 -12.03 6.17 1.23
CA LEU A 92 -12.25 5.79 2.62
C LEU A 92 -12.56 7.07 3.42
N THR A 93 -13.72 7.09 4.08
CA THR A 93 -14.09 8.14 5.04
C THR A 93 -14.29 7.51 6.41
N VAL A 94 -13.60 8.04 7.42
CA VAL A 94 -13.73 7.63 8.81
C VAL A 94 -14.03 8.89 9.62
N SER A 95 -15.21 8.94 10.26
CA SER A 95 -15.69 10.16 10.93
C SER A 95 -15.06 10.39 12.30
N ASN A 96 -14.57 9.32 12.95
CA ASN A 96 -13.88 9.38 14.23
C ASN A 96 -12.42 8.96 14.01
N ASP A 97 -11.96 7.94 14.73
CA ASP A 97 -10.55 7.54 14.73
C ASP A 97 -10.25 6.42 13.72
N HIS A 98 -9.07 6.49 13.12
CA HIS A 98 -8.48 5.41 12.33
C HIS A 98 -7.13 5.03 12.94
N LEU A 99 -7.05 3.81 13.50
CA LEU A 99 -5.81 3.23 14.02
C LEU A 99 -5.34 2.10 13.11
N THR A 100 -4.09 2.17 12.67
CA THR A 100 -3.42 1.09 11.94
C THR A 100 -2.23 0.60 12.76
N ARG A 101 -2.07 -0.72 12.87
CA ARG A 101 -0.90 -1.35 13.49
C ARG A 101 -0.33 -2.39 12.53
N THR A 102 0.88 -2.15 12.05
CA THR A 102 1.64 -3.08 11.22
C THR A 102 2.66 -3.81 12.09
N GLY A 103 2.68 -5.15 12.05
CA GLY A 103 3.57 -5.95 12.89
C GLY A 103 5.01 -6.02 12.40
N ASN A 104 5.19 -6.01 11.08
CA ASN A 104 6.48 -6.07 10.40
C ASN A 104 6.62 -4.84 9.50
N ASP A 105 6.65 -5.02 8.18
CA ASP A 105 6.94 -3.97 7.22
C ASP A 105 5.68 -3.36 6.61
N GLU A 106 5.74 -2.06 6.35
CA GLU A 106 4.77 -1.33 5.53
C GLU A 106 5.49 -0.72 4.34
N SER A 107 4.98 -0.96 3.14
CA SER A 107 5.50 -0.39 1.90
C SER A 107 4.41 0.41 1.21
N LEU A 108 4.71 1.67 0.85
CA LEU A 108 3.81 2.54 0.10
C LEU A 108 4.47 2.97 -1.19
N TYR A 109 3.87 2.57 -2.31
CA TYR A 109 4.23 3.06 -3.63
C TYR A 109 3.12 3.95 -4.18
N VAL A 110 3.47 5.17 -4.62
CA VAL A 110 2.54 6.12 -5.25
C VAL A 110 3.16 6.53 -6.58
N ALA A 111 2.51 6.15 -7.68
CA ALA A 111 3.04 6.39 -9.03
C ALA A 111 3.04 7.87 -9.44
N ARG A 112 2.11 8.65 -8.88
CA ARG A 112 1.92 10.08 -9.14
C ARG A 112 2.09 10.87 -7.84
N ASP A 113 1.14 11.73 -7.51
CA ASP A 113 1.25 12.65 -6.40
C ASP A 113 0.69 12.06 -5.10
N ARG A 114 1.38 12.36 -3.99
CA ARG A 114 0.86 12.16 -2.63
C ARG A 114 0.64 13.52 -1.99
N LYS A 115 -0.63 13.83 -1.68
CA LYS A 115 -0.99 15.03 -0.89
C LYS A 115 -1.40 14.63 0.51
N VAL A 116 -0.82 15.27 1.51
CA VAL A 116 -1.13 15.04 2.93
C VAL A 116 -1.47 16.38 3.57
N THR A 117 -2.54 16.42 4.36
CA THR A 117 -2.91 17.58 5.17
C THR A 117 -3.26 17.07 6.55
N VAL A 118 -2.63 17.66 7.56
CA VAL A 118 -2.90 17.40 8.98
C VAL A 118 -3.25 18.75 9.58
N GLU A 119 -4.52 18.94 9.95
CA GLU A 119 -4.98 20.21 10.54
C GLU A 119 -4.53 20.34 12.00
N GLY A 120 -4.40 19.20 12.69
CA GLY A 120 -3.90 19.12 14.05
C GLY A 120 -2.38 18.95 14.14
N LYS A 121 -1.94 18.31 15.21
CA LYS A 121 -0.53 18.00 15.47
C LYS A 121 -0.09 16.76 14.67
N GLN A 122 1.08 16.83 14.04
CA GLN A 122 1.76 15.66 13.49
C GLN A 122 2.98 15.31 14.35
N GLU A 123 2.99 14.09 14.89
CA GLU A 123 4.12 13.53 15.61
C GLU A 123 4.75 12.41 14.79
N HIS A 124 6.08 12.32 14.80
CA HIS A 124 6.81 11.29 14.09
C HIS A 124 8.04 10.88 14.91
N SER A 125 8.15 9.58 15.18
CA SER A 125 9.31 8.98 15.84
C SER A 125 9.87 7.88 14.96
N THR A 126 11.17 7.90 14.73
CA THR A 126 11.91 6.86 14.02
C THR A 126 13.02 6.39 14.96
N THR A 127 13.03 5.10 15.30
CA THR A 127 14.02 4.51 16.21
C THR A 127 15.29 4.08 15.48
N GLY A 128 15.14 3.62 14.24
CA GLY A 128 16.25 3.38 13.30
C GLY A 128 16.55 4.60 12.46
N ASP A 129 17.08 4.38 11.25
CA ASP A 129 17.46 5.45 10.36
C ASP A 129 16.26 6.09 9.63
N HIS A 130 16.28 7.41 9.49
CA HIS A 130 15.33 8.15 8.65
C HIS A 130 16.03 8.70 7.40
N LEU A 131 15.76 8.09 6.25
CA LEU A 131 16.38 8.45 4.97
C LEU A 131 15.34 9.15 4.07
N SER A 132 15.69 10.32 3.55
CA SER A 132 14.84 11.09 2.64
C SER A 132 15.66 11.56 1.43
N GLN A 133 15.30 11.06 0.24
CA GLN A 133 15.90 11.47 -1.01
C GLN A 133 14.87 12.22 -1.86
N VAL A 134 15.17 13.48 -2.17
CA VAL A 134 14.37 14.32 -3.05
C VAL A 134 15.19 14.59 -4.31
N LYS A 135 14.77 14.03 -5.45
CA LYS A 135 15.44 14.25 -6.74
C LYS A 135 15.17 15.64 -7.32
N GLY A 136 14.01 16.21 -6.99
CA GLY A 136 13.63 17.58 -7.33
C GLY A 136 13.96 18.56 -6.19
N ASN A 137 13.09 19.53 -5.99
CA ASN A 137 13.27 20.55 -4.95
C ASN A 137 12.66 20.11 -3.61
N LEU A 138 13.36 20.38 -2.51
CA LEU A 138 12.79 20.37 -1.16
C LEU A 138 12.53 21.83 -0.75
N SER A 139 11.28 22.14 -0.40
CA SER A 139 10.90 23.45 0.14
C SER A 139 10.28 23.27 1.51
N LEU A 140 10.74 24.04 2.49
CA LEU A 140 10.25 24.02 3.87
C LEU A 140 9.88 25.44 4.29
N THR A 141 8.65 25.62 4.77
CA THR A 141 8.19 26.88 5.36
C THR A 141 7.65 26.58 6.75
N VAL A 142 8.21 27.25 7.74
CA VAL A 142 7.78 27.15 9.14
C VAL A 142 7.36 28.55 9.57
N LYS A 143 6.09 28.72 9.97
CA LYS A 143 5.57 30.02 10.42
C LYS A 143 6.02 30.37 11.84
N GLY A 144 6.30 29.36 12.66
CA GLY A 144 6.88 29.50 13.98
C GLY A 144 8.38 29.18 13.97
N ASP A 145 8.87 28.62 15.07
CA ASP A 145 10.28 28.27 15.21
C ASP A 145 10.61 26.91 14.58
N LEU A 146 11.78 26.82 13.95
CA LEU A 146 12.41 25.55 13.58
C LEU A 146 13.57 25.29 14.55
N ALA A 147 13.45 24.25 15.37
CA ALA A 147 14.50 23.80 16.27
C ALA A 147 15.05 22.44 15.82
N GLN A 148 16.37 22.35 15.68
CA GLN A 148 17.07 21.10 15.33
C GLN A 148 18.14 20.81 16.39
N LYS A 149 18.01 19.66 17.07
CA LYS A 149 19.01 19.17 18.01
C LYS A 149 19.67 17.92 17.44
N VAL A 150 20.98 17.95 17.30
CA VAL A 150 21.78 16.85 16.76
C VAL A 150 22.87 16.50 17.77
N SER A 151 22.88 15.26 18.25
CA SER A 151 23.91 14.78 19.19
C SER A 151 25.22 14.38 18.48
N GLY A 152 25.11 13.95 17.22
CA GLY A 152 26.25 13.67 16.34
C GLY A 152 26.68 14.92 15.57
N ALA A 153 27.08 14.73 14.31
CA ALA A 153 27.46 15.83 13.43
C ALA A 153 26.26 16.36 12.62
N LEU A 154 26.18 17.68 12.49
CA LEU A 154 25.30 18.37 11.54
C LEU A 154 26.18 18.91 10.40
N GLY A 155 25.90 18.52 9.16
CA GLY A 155 26.68 18.92 8.00
C GLY A 155 25.79 19.37 6.84
N PHE A 156 26.31 20.32 6.06
CA PHE A 156 25.70 20.79 4.81
C PHE A 156 26.77 20.74 3.72
N SER A 157 26.42 20.15 2.57
CA SER A 157 27.25 20.15 1.37
C SER A 157 26.38 20.58 0.21
N ALA A 158 26.71 21.72 -0.40
CA ALA A 158 26.01 22.26 -1.55
C ALA A 158 27.01 22.45 -2.69
N GLN A 159 26.61 22.09 -3.90
CA GLN A 159 27.38 22.42 -5.11
C GLN A 159 27.30 23.92 -5.44
N GLY A 160 26.15 24.53 -5.12
CA GLY A 160 25.94 25.97 -5.21
C GLY A 160 26.10 26.66 -3.85
N ASP A 161 25.47 27.83 -3.72
CA ASP A 161 25.63 28.67 -2.54
C ASP A 161 24.93 28.11 -1.30
N ILE A 162 25.53 28.36 -0.13
CA ILE A 162 24.86 28.27 1.16
C ILE A 162 24.58 29.68 1.64
N VAL A 163 23.31 30.08 1.63
CA VAL A 163 22.88 31.41 2.06
C VAL A 163 22.11 31.29 3.38
N LEU A 164 22.66 31.88 4.45
CA LEU A 164 21.98 32.07 5.72
C LEU A 164 21.58 33.54 5.85
N SER A 165 20.31 33.80 6.05
CA SER A 165 19.80 35.16 6.21
C SER A 165 18.89 35.26 7.43
N GLY A 166 19.10 36.31 8.21
CA GLY A 166 18.27 36.66 9.36
C GLY A 166 18.09 38.17 9.38
N SER A 167 16.87 38.63 9.65
CA SER A 167 16.58 40.07 9.72
C SER A 167 17.15 40.74 10.97
N SER A 168 17.40 39.96 12.02
CA SER A 168 17.89 40.45 13.32
C SER A 168 19.37 40.13 13.52
N ARG A 169 19.74 38.84 13.51
CA ARG A 169 21.13 38.40 13.66
C ARG A 169 21.34 37.00 13.14
N ILE A 170 22.60 36.67 12.87
CA ILE A 170 23.08 35.29 12.68
C ILE A 170 24.19 35.07 13.71
N THR A 171 24.11 34.00 14.49
CA THR A 171 25.11 33.67 15.52
C THR A 171 25.68 32.29 15.27
N LEU A 172 27.00 32.19 15.24
CA LEU A 172 27.76 30.94 15.23
C LEU A 172 28.58 30.90 16.52
N GLN A 173 28.38 29.88 17.37
CA GLN A 173 29.01 29.82 18.69
C GLN A 173 29.63 28.45 18.95
N SER A 174 30.82 28.44 19.54
CA SER A 174 31.51 27.24 20.04
C SER A 174 32.19 27.56 21.37
N GLY A 175 31.67 27.02 22.47
CA GLY A 175 32.11 27.38 23.82
C GLY A 175 31.99 28.89 24.06
N SER A 176 33.11 29.51 24.42
CA SER A 176 33.21 30.97 24.62
C SER A 176 33.49 31.76 23.33
N SER A 177 33.82 31.10 22.22
CA SER A 177 34.10 31.75 20.93
C SER A 177 32.84 31.92 20.11
N PHE A 178 32.71 33.04 19.38
CA PHE A 178 31.56 33.29 18.52
C PHE A 178 31.84 34.23 17.34
N ILE A 179 30.94 34.14 16.36
CA ILE A 179 30.74 35.13 15.29
C ILE A 179 29.28 35.56 15.34
N VAL A 180 29.02 36.87 15.35
CA VAL A 180 27.67 37.43 15.28
C VAL A 180 27.59 38.42 14.13
N ILE A 181 26.69 38.18 13.20
CA ILE A 181 26.35 39.12 12.11
C ILE A 181 25.05 39.82 12.50
N HIS A 182 25.04 41.15 12.48
CA HIS A 182 23.89 41.98 12.85
C HIS A 182 23.88 43.29 12.04
N PRO A 183 22.81 44.11 12.07
CA PRO A 183 22.71 45.31 11.23
C PRO A 183 23.81 46.37 11.44
N GLY A 184 24.54 46.32 12.55
CA GLY A 184 25.63 47.26 12.87
C GLY A 184 27.01 46.79 12.42
N GLY A 185 27.16 45.53 11.98
CA GLY A 185 28.46 44.98 11.61
C GLY A 185 28.60 43.48 11.89
N VAL A 186 29.86 43.05 12.07
CA VAL A 186 30.23 41.66 12.38
C VAL A 186 31.13 41.67 13.62
N ASP A 187 30.68 41.00 14.68
CA ASP A 187 31.45 40.77 15.88
C ASP A 187 32.15 39.41 15.81
N ILE A 188 33.45 39.37 16.12
CA ILE A 188 34.25 38.15 16.18
C ILE A 188 35.01 38.13 17.51
N SER A 189 34.79 37.10 18.33
CA SER A 189 35.43 36.99 19.64
C SER A 189 35.89 35.56 19.95
N GLY A 190 37.06 35.45 20.56
CA GLY A 190 37.65 34.18 21.03
C GLY A 190 39.05 34.42 21.61
N PRO A 191 39.61 33.45 22.37
CA PRO A 191 40.94 33.59 22.98
C PRO A 191 42.08 33.79 21.96
N LEU A 192 41.94 33.21 20.77
CA LEU A 192 42.86 33.36 19.63
C LEU A 192 42.05 33.42 18.34
N ILE A 193 42.32 34.42 17.50
CA ILE A 193 41.71 34.58 16.18
C ILE A 193 42.83 34.47 15.14
N ASN A 194 42.90 33.34 14.44
CA ASN A 194 43.85 33.17 13.35
C ASN A 194 43.22 33.64 12.04
N LEU A 195 43.73 34.72 11.47
CA LEU A 195 43.34 35.24 10.16
C LEU A 195 44.41 34.87 9.14
N ASN A 196 44.01 34.15 8.09
CA ASN A 196 44.91 33.66 7.04
C ASN A 196 46.08 32.78 7.55
N SER A 197 45.96 32.15 8.72
CA SER A 197 46.97 31.27 9.29
C SER A 197 46.35 30.07 10.02
N GLY A 198 46.95 28.89 9.89
CA GLY A 198 46.57 27.67 10.62
C GLY A 198 45.20 27.04 10.25
N GLY A 199 44.87 25.96 10.96
CA GLY A 199 43.59 25.23 10.88
C GLY A 199 43.53 24.07 9.88
N SER A 200 42.61 23.13 10.12
CA SER A 200 42.16 22.09 9.18
C SER A 200 40.63 22.05 9.19
N PRO A 201 39.94 22.06 8.03
CA PRO A 201 38.49 22.02 8.00
C PRO A 201 37.94 20.67 8.49
N GLY A 202 36.72 20.68 9.04
CA GLY A 202 35.97 19.45 9.28
C GLY A 202 35.47 18.82 7.97
N THR A 203 35.09 17.54 8.01
CA THR A 203 34.47 16.84 6.87
C THR A 203 32.95 16.83 7.03
N ALA A 204 32.22 17.20 5.97
CA ALA A 204 30.76 17.12 5.98
C ALA A 204 30.28 15.67 6.01
N VAL A 205 29.31 15.36 6.87
CA VAL A 205 28.63 14.07 6.88
C VAL A 205 27.87 13.85 5.56
N GLN A 206 27.90 12.63 5.04
CA GLN A 206 27.21 12.24 3.80
C GLN A 206 25.88 11.56 4.13
N PRO A 207 24.80 11.83 3.38
CA PRO A 207 23.51 11.17 3.58
C PRO A 207 23.55 9.71 3.10
N LEU A 208 22.81 8.83 3.78
CA LEU A 208 22.53 7.48 3.30
C LEU A 208 21.43 7.51 2.23
N LEU A 209 21.45 6.55 1.30
CA LEU A 209 20.48 6.45 0.20
C LEU A 209 19.35 5.45 0.54
N PRO A 210 18.08 5.82 0.35
CA PRO A 210 16.96 4.91 0.60
C PRO A 210 16.89 3.81 -0.47
N ALA A 211 16.32 2.66 -0.11
CA ALA A 211 15.93 1.64 -1.07
C ALA A 211 14.74 2.12 -1.93
N ILE A 212 14.70 1.74 -3.21
CA ILE A 212 13.62 2.08 -4.14
C ILE A 212 12.79 0.82 -4.40
N LEU A 213 11.49 0.88 -4.13
CA LEU A 213 10.55 -0.18 -4.50
C LEU A 213 10.44 -0.24 -6.04
N LYS A 214 10.64 -1.42 -6.62
CA LYS A 214 10.41 -1.71 -8.04
C LYS A 214 9.06 -2.43 -8.18
N ILE A 215 8.23 -2.02 -9.14
CA ILE A 215 7.01 -2.76 -9.48
C ILE A 215 7.37 -3.83 -10.51
N VAL A 216 6.82 -5.03 -10.35
CA VAL A 216 6.66 -6.01 -11.42
C VAL A 216 5.23 -5.82 -11.93
N GLU A 217 5.06 -5.47 -13.21
CA GLU A 217 3.73 -5.36 -13.81
C GLU A 217 3.05 -6.74 -13.76
N GLU A 218 1.92 -6.87 -13.05
CA GLU A 218 1.10 -8.08 -13.14
C GLU A 218 0.34 -8.03 -14.49
N GLU A 219 0.58 -9.02 -15.34
CA GLU A 219 -0.13 -9.19 -16.61
C GLU A 219 -1.64 -9.28 -16.37
N ASN A 220 -2.42 -8.52 -17.14
CA ASN A 220 -3.87 -8.62 -17.16
C ASN A 220 -4.29 -10.00 -17.69
N GLU A 221 -4.57 -10.95 -16.81
CA GLU A 221 -5.40 -12.10 -17.18
C GLU A 221 -6.85 -11.62 -17.33
N GLU A 222 -7.19 -11.21 -18.55
CA GLU A 222 -8.59 -11.08 -18.96
C GLU A 222 -9.25 -12.46 -18.87
N ALA A 223 -10.17 -12.60 -17.92
CA ALA A 223 -11.06 -13.75 -17.84
C ALA A 223 -12.00 -13.75 -19.06
N SER A 224 -11.62 -14.45 -20.13
CA SER A 224 -12.54 -14.86 -21.18
C SER A 224 -13.32 -16.11 -20.72
N GLN A 225 -14.62 -15.95 -20.50
CA GLN A 225 -15.57 -17.03 -20.22
C GLN A 225 -15.99 -17.76 -21.51
N GLU A 226 -15.97 -19.10 -21.41
CA GLU A 226 -16.91 -20.10 -21.98
C GLU A 226 -16.95 -20.37 -23.50
N GLN A 227 -16.58 -21.59 -23.91
CA GLN A 227 -17.54 -22.68 -24.21
C GLN A 227 -16.84 -24.00 -24.60
N GLU A 228 -17.12 -25.06 -23.86
CA GLU A 228 -16.97 -26.45 -24.34
C GLU A 228 -18.07 -26.74 -25.36
N GLY A 229 -17.71 -27.45 -26.43
CA GLY A 229 -18.63 -27.95 -27.45
C GLY A 229 -17.92 -28.97 -28.33
N ASP A 230 -17.93 -30.23 -27.89
CA ASP A 230 -17.49 -31.39 -28.67
C ASP A 230 -18.31 -31.54 -29.95
N ALA A 231 -17.62 -31.75 -31.08
CA ALA A 231 -18.16 -32.50 -32.22
C ALA A 231 -17.02 -33.04 -33.10
N GLU A 232 -16.83 -34.36 -33.05
CA GLU A 232 -16.04 -35.14 -34.00
C GLU A 232 -16.59 -35.01 -35.43
N GLY A 233 -15.69 -34.93 -36.42
CA GLY A 233 -16.05 -34.91 -37.84
C GLY A 233 -14.84 -35.13 -38.76
N ASN A 234 -14.61 -36.39 -39.11
CA ASN A 234 -13.60 -36.93 -40.03
C ASN A 234 -13.63 -36.28 -41.43
N GLY A 235 -12.47 -36.08 -42.08
CA GLY A 235 -12.39 -35.58 -43.45
C GLY A 235 -10.98 -35.35 -44.01
N ASP A 236 -10.38 -36.43 -44.51
CA ASP A 236 -9.23 -36.53 -45.41
C ASP A 236 -9.28 -35.57 -46.63
N THR A 237 -8.16 -34.92 -46.97
CA THR A 237 -7.47 -34.94 -48.28
C THR A 237 -6.58 -33.72 -48.52
N GLY A 238 -5.36 -33.94 -49.04
CA GLY A 238 -4.81 -33.08 -50.10
C GLY A 238 -3.56 -32.26 -49.81
N ASN A 239 -2.40 -32.90 -50.00
CA ASN A 239 -1.13 -32.41 -50.56
C ASN A 239 -1.08 -30.96 -51.09
N ASN A 240 -0.01 -30.23 -50.74
CA ASN A 240 0.92 -29.68 -51.74
C ASN A 240 2.25 -29.24 -51.08
N ASP A 241 3.33 -29.79 -51.61
CA ASP A 241 4.73 -29.38 -51.44
C ASP A 241 4.95 -27.98 -52.04
N ASP A 242 5.79 -27.13 -51.41
CA ASP A 242 6.91 -26.47 -52.11
C ASP A 242 7.96 -25.91 -51.13
N GLN A 243 9.22 -25.93 -51.56
CA GLN A 243 10.45 -25.78 -50.80
C GLN A 243 11.04 -24.37 -50.76
N GLY A 244 12.01 -24.16 -49.85
CA GLY A 244 13.03 -23.10 -49.91
C GLY A 244 13.50 -22.66 -48.52
N GLN A 245 14.34 -23.42 -47.80
CA GLN A 245 15.81 -23.38 -47.76
C GLN A 245 16.47 -22.01 -47.48
N GLN A 246 17.32 -22.02 -46.42
CA GLN A 246 18.59 -21.28 -46.23
C GLN A 246 18.46 -19.78 -45.88
N ASP A 247 19.13 -19.19 -44.87
CA ASP A 247 20.45 -19.39 -44.29
C ASP A 247 20.56 -18.87 -42.82
N GLU A 248 21.35 -19.57 -42.02
CA GLU A 248 22.13 -19.08 -40.86
C GLU A 248 23.61 -19.41 -41.21
N PRO A 249 24.63 -18.61 -40.81
CA PRO A 249 25.17 -18.80 -39.46
C PRO A 249 25.85 -17.59 -38.76
N GLU A 250 25.85 -17.67 -37.42
CA GLU A 250 26.90 -17.35 -36.43
C GLU A 250 27.62 -15.97 -36.41
N THR A 251 27.71 -15.36 -35.22
CA THR A 251 28.98 -15.25 -34.46
C THR A 251 28.87 -14.56 -33.07
N SER A 252 29.45 -15.27 -32.08
CA SER A 252 30.27 -14.86 -30.91
C SER A 252 29.78 -13.87 -29.82
N GLU A 253 29.64 -14.45 -28.61
CA GLU A 253 30.37 -14.15 -27.35
C GLU A 253 30.63 -12.70 -26.92
N ALA A 254 30.17 -12.34 -25.71
CA ALA A 254 31.06 -12.03 -24.59
C ALA A 254 30.27 -11.83 -23.27
N GLU A 255 30.57 -12.70 -22.31
CA GLU A 255 30.21 -12.57 -20.90
C GLU A 255 30.96 -11.39 -20.25
N SER A 256 30.35 -10.74 -19.26
CA SER A 256 31.11 -9.94 -18.27
C SER A 256 30.40 -10.00 -16.91
N GLN A 257 30.88 -10.92 -16.08
CA GLN A 257 30.66 -10.96 -14.63
C GLN A 257 31.46 -9.82 -13.97
N PHE A 258 30.80 -9.03 -13.11
CA PHE A 258 31.47 -8.18 -12.13
C PHE A 258 31.17 -8.70 -10.73
N MET A 259 32.19 -9.26 -10.08
CA MET A 259 32.25 -9.52 -8.64
C MET A 259 32.86 -8.29 -7.95
N PHE A 260 32.23 -7.79 -6.89
CA PHE A 260 32.80 -6.76 -6.01
C PHE A 260 33.22 -7.39 -4.68
N SER A 261 34.42 -7.02 -4.23
CA SER A 261 34.84 -6.96 -2.82
C SER A 261 34.64 -5.55 -2.28
#